data_AF-A0A7C6J1L4-F1
#
_entry.id   AF-A0A7C6J1L4-F1
#
_cell.length_a   1.000
_cell.length_b   1.000
_cell.length_c   1.000
_cell.angle_alpha   90.00
_cell.angle_beta   90.00
_cell.angle_gamma   90.00
#
_symmetry.space_group_name_H-M   'P 1'
#
loop_
_entity.id
_entity.type
_entity.pdbx_description
1 polymer ?
#
loop_
_entity_poly.entity_id
_entity_poly.type
_entity_poly.pdbx_seq_one_letter_code
_entity_poly.pdbx_strand_id
1 'polypeptide(L)'
;MDTKECVKIKHRDDEEKKRFINRINRIEGQLRGIKQMIENDVYCDDILIQISAITNSIKSLGRVILNNHIKSCVKDELIKGNDEIIDEVINSFSKLY
;
A
#
# COMPACT_ATOMS: atom_id res chain seq x y z
N MET A 1 16.13 -25.12 20.23
CA MET A 1 16.22 -25.27 18.76
C MET A 1 15.82 -23.93 18.19
N ASP A 2 16.82 -23.13 17.81
CA ASP A 2 16.64 -21.77 17.33
C ASP A 2 15.94 -21.71 15.96
N THR A 3 14.83 -20.97 15.96
CA THR A 3 14.33 -20.01 14.96
C THR A 3 14.63 -20.23 13.46
N LYS A 4 13.55 -20.46 12.69
CA LYS A 4 13.39 -19.83 11.36
C LYS A 4 11.98 -19.28 11.25
N GLU A 5 11.79 -18.06 11.76
CA GLU A 5 10.70 -17.20 11.34
C GLU A 5 10.88 -16.99 9.84
N CYS A 6 9.99 -17.57 9.01
CA CYS A 6 10.08 -17.45 7.57
C CYS A 6 9.76 -16.00 7.20
N VAL A 7 10.80 -15.17 7.03
CA VAL A 7 10.62 -13.79 6.59
C VAL A 7 10.04 -13.83 5.17
N LYS A 8 8.75 -13.51 5.03
CA LYS A 8 8.06 -13.43 3.74
C LYS A 8 8.57 -12.22 2.93
N ILE A 9 9.77 -12.34 2.37
CA ILE A 9 10.37 -11.31 1.52
C ILE A 9 9.88 -11.49 0.09
N LYS A 10 9.16 -10.50 -0.44
CA LYS A 10 8.87 -10.43 -1.88
C LYS A 10 10.06 -9.82 -2.63
N HIS A 11 10.74 -10.63 -3.43
CA HIS A 11 11.62 -10.11 -4.48
C HIS A 11 10.77 -9.47 -5.57
N ARG A 12 11.02 -8.19 -5.82
CA ARG A 12 10.33 -7.39 -6.85
C ARG A 12 11.31 -7.11 -7.98
N ASP A 13 10.84 -7.17 -9.22
CA ASP A 13 11.61 -6.64 -10.35
C ASP A 13 11.72 -5.10 -10.24
N ASP A 14 12.65 -4.53 -11.02
CA ASP A 14 12.96 -3.11 -10.94
C ASP A 14 11.84 -2.23 -11.52
N GLU A 15 11.02 -2.75 -12.43
CA GLU A 15 9.85 -2.03 -12.95
C GLU A 15 8.74 -1.90 -11.90
N GLU A 16 8.43 -2.99 -11.18
CA GLU A 16 7.48 -3.01 -10.07
C GLU A 16 7.94 -2.05 -8.96
N LYS A 17 9.22 -2.11 -8.56
CA LYS A 17 9.81 -1.18 -7.58
C LYS A 17 9.65 0.27 -8.04
N LYS A 18 10.08 0.57 -9.27
CA LYS A 18 10.01 1.93 -9.83
C LYS A 18 8.58 2.45 -9.86
N ARG A 19 7.61 1.60 -10.23
CA ARG A 19 6.18 1.95 -10.24
C ARG A 19 5.65 2.29 -8.86
N PHE A 20 6.02 1.53 -7.82
CA PHE A 20 5.61 1.82 -6.44
C PHE A 20 6.28 3.08 -5.90
N ILE A 21 7.59 3.22 -6.08
CA ILE A 21 8.34 4.41 -5.66
C ILE A 21 7.77 5.67 -6.31
N ASN A 22 7.46 5.63 -7.62
CA ASN A 22 6.85 6.77 -8.30
C ASN A 22 5.49 7.18 -7.72
N ARG A 23 4.68 6.22 -7.25
CA ARG A 23 3.40 6.51 -6.59
C ARG A 23 3.63 7.11 -5.20
N ILE A 24 4.58 6.57 -4.45
CA ILE A 24 4.95 7.09 -3.13
C ILE A 24 5.47 8.53 -3.25
N ASN A 25 6.37 8.82 -4.19
CA ASN A 25 6.89 10.17 -4.41
C ASN A 25 5.78 11.19 -4.71
N ARG A 26 4.71 10.77 -5.42
CA ARG A 26 3.53 11.61 -5.65
C ARG A 26 2.74 11.85 -4.37
N ILE A 27 2.49 10.80 -3.57
CA ILE A 27 1.81 10.89 -2.27
C ILE A 27 2.59 11.81 -1.32
N GLU A 28 3.91 11.69 -1.26
CA GLU A 28 4.77 12.59 -0.48
C GLU A 28 4.66 14.03 -0.95
N GLY A 29 4.58 14.26 -2.27
CA GLY A 29 4.33 15.57 -2.84
C GLY A 29 3.00 16.18 -2.38
N GLN A 30 1.92 15.37 -2.35
CA GLN A 30 0.63 15.78 -1.83
C GLN A 30 0.71 16.16 -0.35
N LEU A 31 1.42 15.35 0.45
CA LEU A 31 1.59 15.61 1.89
C LEU A 31 2.38 16.91 2.14
N ARG A 32 3.45 17.14 1.38
CA ARG A 32 4.19 18.41 1.41
C ARG A 32 3.29 19.60 1.04
N GLY A 33 2.41 19.43 0.06
CA GLY A 33 1.43 20.46 -0.31
C GLY A 33 0.47 20.80 0.83
N ILE A 34 -0.09 19.78 1.50
CA ILE A 34 -0.97 19.97 2.67
C ILE A 34 -0.22 20.71 3.80
N LYS A 35 1.03 20.32 4.08
CA LYS A 35 1.85 21.02 5.07
C LYS A 35 1.98 22.52 4.74
N GLN A 36 2.29 22.85 3.49
CA GLN A 36 2.42 24.25 3.05
C GLN A 36 1.09 25.01 3.15
N MET A 37 -0.05 24.35 2.90
CA MET A 37 -1.37 24.97 3.07
C MET A 37 -1.63 25.35 4.54
N ILE A 38 -1.23 24.50 5.48
CA ILE A 38 -1.33 24.78 6.92
C ILE A 38 -0.41 25.95 7.31
N GLU A 39 0.84 25.95 6.84
CA GLU A 39 1.79 27.03 7.11
C GLU A 39 1.36 28.40 6.54
N ASN A 40 0.48 28.40 5.54
CA ASN A 40 -0.06 29.59 4.89
C ASN A 40 -1.49 29.94 5.34
N ASP A 41 -1.98 29.33 6.42
CA ASP A 41 -3.33 29.57 6.97
C ASP A 41 -4.46 29.41 5.92
N VAL A 42 -4.31 28.46 4.99
CA VAL A 42 -5.33 28.16 3.96
C VAL A 42 -6.61 27.65 4.61
N TYR A 43 -7.76 27.98 4.00
CA TYR A 43 -9.08 27.61 4.49
C TYR A 43 -9.23 26.09 4.70
N CYS A 44 -9.85 25.73 5.82
CA CYS A 44 -9.92 24.34 6.29
C CYS A 44 -10.58 23.39 5.27
N ASP A 45 -11.62 23.83 4.56
CA ASP A 45 -12.31 22.96 3.61
C ASP A 45 -11.41 22.59 2.42
N ASP A 46 -10.54 23.50 1.97
CA ASP A 46 -9.57 23.22 0.91
C ASP A 46 -8.52 22.20 1.37
N ILE A 47 -8.07 22.32 2.62
CA ILE A 47 -7.17 21.35 3.24
C ILE A 47 -7.84 19.97 3.32
N LEU A 48 -9.11 19.91 3.73
CA LEU A 48 -9.87 18.65 3.79
C LEU A 48 -10.04 18.01 2.41
N ILE A 49 -10.21 18.80 1.35
CA ILE A 49 -10.23 18.30 -0.03
C ILE A 49 -8.88 17.64 -0.38
N GLN A 50 -7.75 18.27 -0.04
CA GLN A 50 -6.43 17.69 -0.30
C GLN A 50 -6.16 16.44 0.56
N ILE A 51 -6.62 16.42 1.82
CA ILE A 51 -6.56 15.23 2.68
C ILE A 51 -7.35 14.08 2.04
N SER A 52 -8.56 14.34 1.55
CA SER A 52 -9.35 13.34 0.82
C SER A 52 -8.60 12.81 -0.41
N ALA A 53 -7.95 13.71 -1.18
CA ALA A 53 -7.16 13.33 -2.35
C ALA A 53 -5.98 12.43 -2.00
N ILE A 54 -5.20 12.74 -0.96
CA ILE A 54 -4.07 11.89 -0.54
C ILE A 54 -4.55 10.55 0.04
N THR A 55 -5.64 10.52 0.82
CA THR A 55 -6.24 9.27 1.31
C THR A 55 -6.64 8.35 0.16
N ASN A 56 -7.22 8.90 -0.91
CA ASN A 56 -7.56 8.14 -2.11
C ASN A 56 -6.31 7.62 -2.85
N SER A 57 -5.24 8.41 -2.94
CA SER A 57 -3.95 7.96 -3.49
C SER A 57 -3.36 6.80 -2.70
N ILE A 58 -3.41 6.84 -1.36
CA ILE A 58 -2.92 5.79 -0.47
C ILE A 58 -3.74 4.51 -0.65
N LYS A 59 -5.08 4.61 -0.63
CA LYS A 59 -5.97 3.46 -0.88
C LYS A 59 -5.72 2.85 -2.27
N SER A 60 -5.49 3.68 -3.28
CA SER A 60 -5.13 3.23 -4.64
C SER A 60 -3.79 2.48 -4.69
N LEU A 61 -2.78 2.94 -3.95
CA LEU A 61 -1.51 2.22 -3.82
C LEU A 61 -1.72 0.86 -3.13
N GLY A 62 -2.45 0.84 -2.01
CA GLY A 62 -2.79 -0.39 -1.28
C GLY A 62 -3.51 -1.42 -2.17
N ARG A 63 -4.49 -1.00 -2.96
CA ARG A 63 -5.17 -1.84 -3.97
C ARG A 63 -4.21 -2.49 -4.95
N VAL A 64 -3.24 -1.75 -5.47
CA VAL A 64 -2.29 -2.30 -6.45
C VAL A 64 -1.35 -3.30 -5.79
N ILE A 65 -0.85 -2.99 -4.59
CA ILE A 65 0.01 -3.92 -3.84
C ILE A 65 -0.75 -5.21 -3.51
N LEU A 66 -2.00 -5.10 -3.03
CA LEU A 66 -2.84 -6.25 -2.71
C LEU A 66 -3.12 -7.11 -3.95
N ASN A 67 -3.48 -6.49 -5.08
CA ASN A 67 -3.69 -7.20 -6.34
C ASN A 67 -2.42 -7.95 -6.78
N ASN A 68 -1.25 -7.32 -6.67
CA ASN A 68 0.01 -7.97 -6.98
C ASN A 68 0.32 -9.13 -6.02
N HIS A 69 -0.01 -8.99 -4.73
CA HIS A 69 0.15 -10.05 -3.73
C HIS A 69 -0.75 -11.26 -4.02
N ILE A 70 -2.02 -11.02 -4.33
CA ILE A 70 -2.99 -12.08 -4.70
C ILE A 70 -2.51 -12.85 -5.94
N LYS A 71 -2.05 -12.13 -6.97
CA LYS A 71 -1.63 -12.74 -8.24
C LYS A 71 -0.28 -13.46 -8.18
N SER A 72 0.54 -13.21 -7.17
CA SER A 72 1.84 -13.87 -6.98
C SER A 72 1.81 -14.81 -5.78
N CYS A 73 2.05 -14.30 -4.57
CA CYS A 73 2.35 -15.11 -3.39
C CYS A 73 1.15 -15.97 -2.99
N VAL A 74 -0.05 -15.39 -3.01
CA VAL A 74 -1.27 -16.11 -2.62
C VAL A 74 -1.57 -17.22 -3.62
N LYS A 75 -1.50 -16.92 -4.92
CA LYS A 75 -1.70 -17.92 -5.97
C LYS A 75 -0.74 -19.10 -5.81
N ASP A 76 0.53 -18.84 -5.54
CA ASP A 76 1.54 -19.88 -5.39
C ASP A 76 1.29 -20.75 -4.15
N GLU A 77 0.83 -20.17 -3.03
CA GLU A 77 0.48 -20.90 -1.81
C GLU A 77 -0.79 -21.74 -1.99
N LEU A 78 -1.81 -21.22 -2.68
CA LEU A 78 -3.02 -21.99 -3.01
C LEU A 78 -2.70 -23.20 -3.88
N ILE A 79 -1.78 -23.08 -4.85
CA ILE A 79 -1.34 -24.21 -5.68
C ILE A 79 -0.64 -25.29 -4.85
N LYS A 80 0.02 -24.91 -3.75
CA LYS A 80 0.65 -25.84 -2.79
C LYS A 80 -0.36 -26.44 -1.79
N GLY A 81 -1.64 -26.06 -1.85
CA GLY A 81 -2.68 -26.53 -0.94
C GLY A 81 -2.66 -25.85 0.42
N ASN A 82 -2.03 -24.68 0.55
CA ASN A 82 -2.01 -23.90 1.78
C ASN A 82 -3.15 -22.88 1.79
N ASP A 83 -4.34 -23.30 2.25
CA ASP A 83 -5.53 -22.45 2.29
C ASP A 83 -5.49 -21.39 3.41
N GLU A 84 -4.60 -21.52 4.40
CA GLU A 84 -4.44 -20.52 5.49
C GLU A 84 -4.04 -19.13 4.97
N ILE A 85 -3.47 -19.08 3.76
CA ILE A 85 -3.13 -17.81 3.09
C ILE A 85 -4.35 -16.94 2.80
N ILE A 86 -5.55 -17.55 2.69
CA ILE A 86 -6.80 -16.82 2.45
C ILE A 86 -7.13 -15.92 3.64
N ASP A 87 -6.98 -16.43 4.87
CA ASP A 87 -7.23 -15.66 6.08
C ASP A 87 -6.24 -14.48 6.22
N GLU A 88 -4.98 -14.67 5.82
CA GLU A 88 -4.00 -13.58 5.75
C GLU A 88 -4.43 -12.47 4.79
N VAL A 89 -4.98 -12.84 3.62
CA VAL A 89 -5.49 -11.88 2.63
C VAL A 89 -6.71 -11.14 3.16
N ILE A 90 -7.66 -11.84 3.80
CA ILE A 90 -8.85 -11.23 4.41
C ILE A 90 -8.45 -10.23 5.50
N ASN A 91 -7.49 -10.60 6.35
CA ASN A 91 -6.94 -9.70 7.37
C ASN A 91 -6.24 -8.48 6.76
N SER A 92 -5.50 -8.66 5.67
CA SER A 92 -4.84 -7.56 4.96
C SER A 92 -5.85 -6.61 4.30
N PHE A 93 -6.91 -7.15 3.71
CA PHE A 93 -7.99 -6.37 3.12
C PHE A 93 -8.72 -5.52 4.16
N SER A 94 -9.05 -6.10 5.32
CA SER A 94 -9.75 -5.42 6.42
C SER A 94 -8.94 -4.28 7.05
N LYS A 95 -7.62 -4.23 6.84
CA LYS A 95 -6.77 -3.10 7.27
C LYS A 95 -6.75 -1.95 6.27
N LEU A 96 -7.11 -2.21 5.01
CA LEU A 96 -7.09 -1.24 3.92
C LEU A 96 -8.43 -0.52 3.73
N TYR A 97 -9.52 -1.07 4.29
CA TYR A 97 -10.90 -0.58 4.17
C TYR A 97 -11.61 -0.66 5.51
#